data_AF-A0A835SJ79-F1
#
_entry.id   AF-A0A835SJ79-F1
#
_cell.length_a   1.000
_cell.length_b   1.000
_cell.length_c   1.000
_cell.angle_alpha   90.00
_cell.angle_beta   90.00
_cell.angle_gamma   90.00
#
_symmetry.space_group_name_H-M   'P 1'
#
loop_
_entity.id
_entity.type
_entity.pdbx_description
1 polymer ?
#
loop_
_entity_poly.entity_id
_entity_poly.type
_entity_poly.pdbx_seq_one_letter_code
_entity_poly.pdbx_strand_id
1 'polypeptide(L)'
;MGALVLAGGVTVGLSDPAVEEAVEDMIYNANMLSGSGFGAADTLAGLLWGLSLYFASPLQQLLLFLGKIETQRPSDWIILGLARGPLGLPISDVNEAPGWLSGVAAGVCLASGLAISAVLQAGLGDSIWALSTGTGACLAAGVYEVGRPKRMNREEAAELDDQWRDFVGWANGRLVRSGRCHESELQTAFRKQFPRYRSQDALTDATFRSLVRNWAPDVDRTPNGFYRGVSLKPRVNEFTGQVEGGSGAATPVGSRDPSPTSSVDGEPAAAGSAAAADGSGPQS
;
A
#
# COMPACT_ATOMS: atom_id res chain seq x y z
N MET A 1 -22.98 20.12 14.38
CA MET A 1 -23.13 20.01 12.92
C MET A 1 -22.23 21.00 12.17
N GLY A 2 -22.16 22.28 12.52
CA GLY A 2 -21.32 23.28 11.82
C GLY A 2 -19.79 23.07 11.91
N ALA A 3 -19.26 22.62 13.06
CA ALA A 3 -17.82 22.42 13.23
C ALA A 3 -17.23 21.28 12.37
N LEU A 4 -18.06 20.29 12.00
CA LEU A 4 -17.64 19.16 11.17
C LEU A 4 -17.61 19.51 9.67
N VAL A 5 -18.38 20.53 9.27
CA VAL A 5 -18.40 21.06 7.90
C VAL A 5 -17.17 21.94 7.63
N LEU A 6 -16.68 22.68 8.64
CA LEU A 6 -15.46 23.49 8.49
C LEU A 6 -14.18 22.66 8.35
N ALA A 7 -14.05 21.55 9.08
CA ALA A 7 -12.91 20.64 8.92
C ALA A 7 -12.94 19.90 7.57
N GLY A 8 -14.13 19.62 7.02
CA GLY A 8 -14.29 19.01 5.69
C GLY A 8 -14.14 20.02 4.53
N GLY A 9 -14.65 21.23 4.68
CA GLY A 9 -14.67 22.27 3.65
C GLY A 9 -13.28 22.80 3.28
N VAL A 10 -12.31 22.74 4.20
CA VAL A 10 -10.92 23.11 3.89
C VAL A 10 -10.19 21.99 3.10
N THR A 11 -10.67 20.75 3.16
CA THR A 11 -10.01 19.59 2.50
C THR A 11 -10.50 19.28 1.10
N VAL A 12 -11.70 19.73 0.74
CA VAL A 12 -12.23 19.63 -0.62
C VAL A 12 -12.29 21.06 -1.11
N GLY A 13 -11.51 21.41 -2.13
CA GLY A 13 -11.47 22.76 -2.73
C GLY A 13 -12.80 23.22 -3.34
N LEU A 14 -13.81 23.34 -2.50
CA LEU A 14 -15.08 23.98 -2.76
C LEU A 14 -14.89 25.41 -2.28
N SER A 15 -14.56 26.27 -3.24
CA SER A 15 -14.66 27.73 -3.17
C SER A 15 -16.12 28.12 -2.97
N ASP A 16 -16.69 27.78 -1.80
CA ASP A 16 -18.01 28.24 -1.40
C ASP A 16 -17.83 29.61 -0.72
N PRO A 17 -18.35 30.70 -1.31
CA PRO A 17 -18.23 32.03 -0.75
C PRO A 17 -18.82 32.12 0.67
N ALA A 18 -19.77 31.25 1.03
CA ALA A 18 -20.31 31.21 2.39
C ALA A 18 -19.31 30.66 3.43
N VAL A 19 -18.40 29.77 3.01
CA VAL A 19 -17.34 29.25 3.88
C VAL A 19 -16.22 30.28 4.01
N GLU A 20 -15.89 30.95 2.91
CA GLU A 20 -14.89 32.04 2.89
C GLU A 20 -15.36 33.21 3.75
N GLU A 21 -16.61 33.65 3.62
CA GLU A 21 -17.22 34.70 4.44
C GLU A 21 -17.32 34.27 5.91
N ALA A 22 -17.67 33.01 6.21
CA ALA A 22 -17.66 32.51 7.59
C ALA A 22 -16.26 32.41 8.20
N VAL A 23 -15.23 32.13 7.39
CA VAL A 23 -13.83 32.10 7.83
C VAL A 23 -13.28 33.52 7.99
N GLU A 24 -13.54 34.43 7.05
CA GLU A 24 -13.16 35.85 7.15
C GLU A 24 -13.85 36.50 8.34
N ASP A 25 -15.17 36.33 8.50
CA ASP A 25 -15.92 36.92 9.60
C ASP A 25 -15.46 36.33 10.95
N MET A 26 -15.01 35.07 10.97
CA MET A 26 -14.39 34.46 12.16
C MET A 26 -12.98 35.00 12.44
N ILE A 27 -12.17 35.25 11.41
CA ILE A 27 -10.82 35.84 11.54
C ILE A 27 -10.91 37.31 11.97
N TYR A 28 -11.83 38.08 11.39
CA TYR A 28 -12.07 39.47 11.74
C TYR A 28 -12.73 39.60 13.13
N ASN A 29 -13.64 38.69 13.51
CA ASN A 29 -14.17 38.64 14.88
C ASN A 29 -13.16 38.09 15.90
N ALA A 30 -12.18 37.27 15.52
CA ALA A 30 -11.12 36.82 16.43
C ALA A 30 -10.31 38.01 16.97
N ASN A 31 -10.07 39.04 16.15
CA ASN A 31 -9.48 40.30 16.61
C ASN A 31 -10.38 41.06 17.60
N MET A 32 -11.71 40.99 17.47
CA MET A 32 -12.67 41.55 18.46
C MET A 32 -12.87 40.68 19.71
N LEU A 33 -12.59 39.37 19.61
CA LEU A 33 -12.67 38.39 20.70
C LEU A 33 -11.36 38.25 21.50
N SER A 34 -10.29 38.95 21.10
CA SER A 34 -8.99 39.05 21.78
C SER A 34 -9.04 39.84 23.11
N GLY A 35 -10.17 39.76 23.83
CA GLY A 35 -10.20 40.12 25.24
C GLY A 35 -9.23 39.23 26.03
N SER A 36 -8.75 39.71 27.18
CA SER A 36 -7.69 39.09 27.99
C SER A 36 -8.07 37.76 28.68
N GLY A 37 -8.85 36.90 28.02
CA GLY A 37 -9.38 35.65 28.55
C GLY A 37 -9.50 34.56 27.48
N PHE A 38 -9.84 33.35 27.92
CA PHE A 38 -10.05 32.20 27.04
C PHE A 38 -11.35 32.39 26.25
N GLY A 39 -11.22 32.60 24.94
CA GLY A 39 -12.31 33.01 24.06
C GLY A 39 -12.78 31.93 23.10
N ALA A 40 -13.69 32.30 22.20
CA ALA A 40 -14.18 31.41 21.15
C ALA A 40 -13.05 30.94 20.22
N ALA A 41 -12.08 31.82 19.92
CA ALA A 41 -10.90 31.46 19.13
C ALA A 41 -10.06 30.36 19.80
N ASP A 42 -9.87 30.42 21.13
CA ASP A 42 -9.13 29.39 21.88
C ASP A 42 -9.88 28.05 21.94
N THR A 43 -11.21 28.10 22.09
CA THR A 43 -12.01 26.86 22.01
C THR A 43 -11.87 26.20 20.65
N LEU A 44 -11.95 26.96 19.56
CA LEU A 44 -11.82 26.43 18.21
C LEU A 44 -10.40 25.92 17.93
N ALA A 45 -9.38 26.66 18.35
CA ALA A 45 -7.99 26.21 18.30
C ALA A 45 -7.78 24.90 19.07
N GLY A 46 -8.37 24.78 20.27
CA GLY A 46 -8.32 23.56 21.06
C GLY A 46 -9.05 22.38 20.44
N LEU A 47 -10.17 22.61 19.74
CA LEU A 47 -10.87 21.59 18.96
C LEU A 47 -10.01 21.10 17.78
N LEU A 48 -9.34 22.01 17.07
CA LEU A 48 -8.42 21.67 15.98
C LEU A 48 -7.24 20.84 16.50
N TRP A 49 -6.61 21.29 17.59
CA TRP A 49 -5.55 20.52 18.24
C TRP A 49 -6.03 19.15 18.71
N GLY A 50 -7.22 19.07 19.31
CA GLY A 50 -7.78 17.80 19.78
C GLY A 50 -8.08 16.83 18.64
N LEU A 51 -8.62 17.34 17.53
CA LEU A 51 -8.83 16.56 16.32
C LEU A 51 -7.50 16.06 15.75
N SER A 52 -6.50 16.94 15.65
CA SER A 52 -5.17 16.59 15.17
C SER A 52 -4.53 15.49 16.03
N LEU A 53 -4.54 15.64 17.36
CA LEU A 53 -3.99 14.68 18.32
C LEU A 53 -4.64 13.29 18.27
N TYR A 54 -5.90 13.21 17.83
CA TYR A 54 -6.56 11.93 17.64
C TYR A 54 -5.90 11.11 16.52
N PHE A 55 -5.39 11.76 15.48
CA PHE A 55 -4.83 11.11 14.29
C PHE A 55 -3.31 11.10 14.23
N ALA A 56 -2.66 12.16 14.73
CA ALA A 56 -1.22 12.34 14.71
C ALA A 56 -0.71 13.07 15.95
N SER A 57 0.35 12.56 16.58
CA SER A 57 1.03 13.25 17.67
C SER A 57 1.90 14.39 17.15
N PRO A 58 2.27 15.38 17.97
CA PRO A 58 3.19 16.45 17.54
C PRO A 58 4.54 15.91 17.06
N LEU A 59 5.01 14.80 17.66
CA LEU A 59 6.22 14.11 17.21
C LEU A 59 6.04 13.47 15.84
N GLN A 60 4.88 12.86 15.57
CA GLN A 60 4.57 12.36 14.22
C GLN A 60 4.53 13.51 13.21
N GLN A 61 3.87 14.62 13.52
CA GLN A 61 3.87 15.79 12.63
C GLN A 61 5.30 16.24 12.26
N LEU A 62 6.25 16.21 13.20
CA LEU A 62 7.67 16.45 12.93
C LEU A 62 8.33 15.38 12.06
N LEU A 63 8.01 14.11 12.30
CA LEU A 63 8.52 12.99 11.49
C LEU A 63 8.09 13.09 10.02
N LEU A 64 6.90 13.62 9.74
CA LEU A 64 6.42 13.85 8.37
C LEU A 64 7.36 14.79 7.61
N PHE A 65 7.78 15.88 8.25
CA PHE A 65 8.75 16.82 7.69
C PHE A 65 10.13 16.18 7.49
N LEU A 66 10.46 15.15 8.27
CA LEU A 66 11.68 14.35 8.13
C LEU A 66 11.54 13.19 7.14
N GLY A 67 10.40 13.08 6.43
CA GLY A 67 10.12 12.00 5.48
C GLY A 67 9.88 10.64 6.12
N LYS A 68 9.62 10.60 7.44
CA LYS A 68 9.32 9.37 8.19
C LYS A 68 7.82 9.27 8.46
N ILE A 69 7.21 8.17 8.01
CA ILE A 69 5.78 7.92 8.22
C ILE A 69 5.63 6.83 9.29
N GLU A 70 5.13 7.22 10.46
CA GLU A 70 4.72 6.29 11.50
C GLU A 70 3.31 5.76 11.20
N THR A 71 3.09 4.46 11.37
CA THR A 71 1.82 3.81 11.01
C THR A 71 0.79 3.81 12.14
N GLN A 72 1.20 3.95 13.40
CA GLN A 72 0.31 3.87 14.56
C GLN A 72 -0.39 5.22 14.87
N ARG A 73 -1.64 5.22 15.33
CA ARG A 73 -2.29 6.44 15.83
C ARG A 73 -1.99 6.66 17.31
N PRO A 74 -1.91 7.92 17.76
CA PRO A 74 -1.86 8.20 19.20
C PRO A 74 -3.10 7.70 19.94
N SER A 75 -4.28 7.82 19.31
CA SER A 75 -5.53 7.30 19.85
C SER A 75 -5.52 5.79 20.06
N ASP A 76 -4.82 5.03 19.21
CA ASP A 76 -4.67 3.57 19.37
C ASP A 76 -3.92 3.23 20.66
N TRP A 77 -2.89 4.00 20.98
CA TRP A 77 -2.13 3.82 22.20
C TRP A 77 -2.98 4.10 23.44
N ILE A 78 -3.82 5.14 23.39
CA ILE A 78 -4.76 5.45 24.47
C ILE A 78 -5.79 4.32 24.63
N ILE A 79 -6.36 3.84 23.54
CA ILE A 79 -7.37 2.76 23.55
C ILE A 79 -6.76 1.47 24.11
N LEU A 80 -5.60 1.04 23.60
CA LEU A 80 -4.93 -0.18 24.07
C LEU A 80 -4.39 -0.03 25.49
N GLY A 81 -3.88 1.15 25.85
CA GLY A 81 -3.40 1.45 27.19
C GLY A 81 -4.53 1.38 28.23
N LEU A 82 -5.70 1.95 27.92
CA LEU A 82 -6.88 1.89 28.78
C LEU A 82 -7.49 0.48 28.81
N ALA A 83 -7.57 -0.19 27.66
CA ALA A 83 -8.12 -1.54 27.57
C ALA A 83 -7.28 -2.56 28.36
N ARG A 84 -5.95 -2.55 28.16
CA ARG A 84 -5.03 -3.54 28.77
C ARG A 84 -4.63 -3.18 30.20
N GLY A 85 -4.60 -1.89 30.54
CA GLY A 85 -4.20 -1.42 31.86
C GLY A 85 -5.37 -1.52 32.85
N PRO A 86 -6.08 -0.40 33.11
CA PRO A 86 -7.08 -0.33 34.17
C PRO A 86 -8.29 -1.24 33.96
N LEU A 87 -8.63 -1.59 32.71
CA LEU A 87 -9.83 -2.39 32.41
C LEU A 87 -9.53 -3.89 32.27
N GLY A 88 -8.27 -4.28 32.14
CA GLY A 88 -7.86 -5.69 32.02
C GLY A 88 -8.54 -6.47 30.89
N LEU A 89 -8.99 -5.80 29.82
CA LEU A 89 -9.68 -6.43 28.71
C LEU A 89 -8.67 -7.19 27.83
N PRO A 90 -8.98 -8.42 27.36
CA PRO A 90 -8.09 -9.23 26.52
C PRO A 90 -8.10 -8.74 25.06
N ILE A 91 -7.94 -7.44 24.85
CA ILE A 91 -7.98 -6.80 23.53
C ILE A 91 -6.56 -6.65 23.00
N SER A 92 -6.31 -7.27 21.85
CA SER A 92 -5.01 -7.26 21.19
C SER A 92 -4.94 -6.26 20.04
N ASP A 93 -6.07 -5.94 19.41
CA ASP A 93 -6.20 -4.98 18.32
C ASP A 93 -7.23 -3.89 18.65
N VAL A 94 -7.00 -2.67 18.19
CA VAL A 94 -7.94 -1.55 18.33
C VAL A 94 -9.25 -1.81 17.60
N ASN A 95 -9.23 -2.61 16.53
CA ASN A 95 -10.45 -2.99 15.80
C ASN A 95 -11.40 -3.86 16.65
N GLU A 96 -10.87 -4.57 17.66
CA GLU A 96 -11.65 -5.38 18.60
C GLU A 96 -12.22 -4.52 19.76
N ALA A 97 -11.78 -3.25 19.88
CA ALA A 97 -12.14 -2.40 21.00
C ALA A 97 -13.60 -1.92 20.90
N PRO A 98 -14.37 -1.97 22.00
CA PRO A 98 -15.73 -1.45 22.01
C PRO A 98 -15.73 0.06 21.75
N GLY A 99 -16.67 0.53 20.91
CA GLY A 99 -16.65 1.90 20.36
C GLY A 99 -16.69 3.03 21.40
N TRP A 100 -17.10 2.76 22.64
CA TRP A 100 -17.03 3.74 23.73
C TRP A 100 -15.58 4.09 24.10
N LEU A 101 -14.61 3.16 23.95
CA LEU A 101 -13.19 3.45 24.19
C LEU A 101 -12.64 4.45 23.18
N SER A 102 -13.08 4.37 21.92
CA SER A 102 -12.76 5.39 20.91
C SER A 102 -13.33 6.76 21.31
N GLY A 103 -14.52 6.79 21.90
CA GLY A 103 -15.10 8.00 22.47
C GLY A 103 -14.29 8.57 23.63
N VAL A 104 -13.80 7.71 24.53
CA VAL A 104 -12.90 8.13 25.63
C VAL A 104 -11.58 8.67 25.08
N ALA A 105 -10.96 7.99 24.11
CA ALA A 105 -9.74 8.44 23.47
C ALA A 105 -9.93 9.80 22.77
N ALA A 106 -11.06 9.98 22.07
CA ALA A 106 -11.43 11.27 21.50
C ALA A 106 -11.58 12.35 22.59
N GLY A 107 -12.22 12.02 23.72
CA GLY A 107 -12.34 12.92 24.88
C GLY A 107 -10.98 13.33 25.47
N VAL A 108 -10.04 12.38 25.62
CA VAL A 108 -8.67 12.66 26.09
C VAL A 108 -7.92 13.56 25.11
N CYS A 109 -8.02 13.29 23.80
CA CYS A 109 -7.41 14.14 22.78
C CYS A 109 -8.02 15.54 22.76
N LEU A 110 -9.34 15.68 22.87
CA LEU A 110 -10.02 16.98 22.96
C LEU A 110 -9.61 17.76 24.20
N ALA A 111 -9.58 17.13 25.37
CA ALA A 111 -9.12 17.75 26.61
C ALA A 111 -7.66 18.22 26.48
N SER A 112 -6.81 17.40 25.87
CA SER A 112 -5.40 17.74 25.60
C SER A 112 -5.28 18.90 24.61
N GLY A 113 -6.11 18.95 23.58
CA GLY A 113 -6.15 20.05 22.62
C GLY A 113 -6.57 21.37 23.26
N LEU A 114 -7.61 21.36 24.10
CA LEU A 114 -8.01 22.53 24.89
C LEU A 114 -6.89 22.98 25.85
N ALA A 115 -6.18 22.03 26.48
CA ALA A 115 -5.04 22.35 27.33
C ALA A 115 -3.89 23.01 26.54
N ILE A 116 -3.57 22.50 25.33
CA ILE A 116 -2.58 23.13 24.44
C ILE A 116 -3.00 24.55 24.10
N SER A 117 -4.27 24.76 23.72
CA SER A 117 -4.76 26.11 23.39
C SER A 117 -4.67 27.05 24.60
N ALA A 118 -5.03 26.58 25.80
CA ALA A 118 -4.93 27.38 27.02
C ALA A 118 -3.48 27.76 27.34
N VAL A 119 -2.53 26.84 27.15
CA VAL A 119 -1.09 27.09 27.34
C VAL A 119 -0.57 28.09 26.32
N LEU A 120 -0.97 27.98 25.05
CA LEU A 120 -0.57 28.92 24.00
C LEU A 120 -1.13 30.32 24.25
N GLN A 121 -2.39 30.42 24.66
CA GLN A 121 -3.03 31.69 25.03
C GLN A 121 -2.34 32.32 26.25
N ALA A 122 -2.02 31.53 27.27
CA ALA A 122 -1.32 32.02 28.46
C ALA A 122 0.13 32.45 28.16
N GLY A 123 0.81 31.77 27.25
CA GLY A 123 2.22 32.04 26.92
C GLY A 123 2.44 33.15 25.90
N LEU A 124 1.57 33.24 24.90
CA LEU A 124 1.71 34.16 23.76
C LEU A 124 0.75 35.36 23.85
N GLY A 125 -0.27 35.28 24.72
CA GLY A 125 -1.26 36.34 24.91
C GLY A 125 -2.19 36.56 23.70
N ASP A 126 -2.12 35.67 22.69
CA ASP A 126 -2.85 35.80 21.45
C ASP A 126 -3.30 34.43 20.90
N SER A 127 -4.60 34.34 20.63
CA SER A 127 -5.30 33.16 20.13
C SER A 127 -4.96 32.84 18.67
N ILE A 128 -4.45 33.80 17.90
CA ILE A 128 -4.07 33.61 16.49
C ILE A 128 -2.99 32.53 16.35
N TRP A 129 -2.04 32.47 17.28
CA TRP A 129 -1.00 31.43 17.29
C TRP A 129 -1.56 30.04 17.56
N ALA A 130 -2.48 29.93 18.53
CA ALA A 130 -3.14 28.66 18.83
C ALA A 130 -3.98 28.18 17.63
N LEU A 131 -4.68 29.10 16.98
CA LEU A 131 -5.54 28.83 15.83
C LEU A 131 -4.74 28.41 14.59
N SER A 132 -3.70 29.17 14.24
CA SER A 132 -2.84 28.89 13.08
C SER A 132 -2.09 27.56 13.23
N THR A 133 -1.50 27.31 14.40
CA THR A 133 -0.80 26.05 14.67
C THR A 133 -1.75 24.86 14.74
N GLY A 134 -2.94 25.03 15.34
CA GLY A 134 -3.99 23.99 15.35
C GLY A 134 -4.47 23.64 13.94
N THR A 135 -4.62 24.63 13.07
CA THR A 135 -5.00 24.42 11.66
C THR A 135 -3.92 23.66 10.90
N GLY A 136 -2.65 24.07 11.02
CA GLY A 136 -1.51 23.36 10.42
C GLY A 136 -1.39 21.91 10.93
N ALA A 137 -1.59 21.70 12.24
CA ALA A 137 -1.58 20.38 12.86
C ALA A 137 -2.72 19.49 12.32
N CYS A 138 -3.91 20.03 12.09
CA CYS A 138 -5.02 19.30 11.45
C CYS A 138 -4.68 18.87 10.02
N LEU A 139 -4.12 19.77 9.20
CA LEU A 139 -3.72 19.45 7.84
C LEU A 139 -2.64 18.36 7.80
N ALA A 140 -1.62 18.48 8.65
CA ALA A 140 -0.57 17.46 8.77
C ALA A 140 -1.14 16.10 9.21
N ALA A 141 -2.10 16.10 10.14
CA ALA A 141 -2.80 14.90 10.57
C ALA A 141 -3.62 14.27 9.43
N GLY A 142 -4.25 15.09 8.57
CA GLY A 142 -4.93 14.65 7.36
C GLY A 142 -3.99 13.95 6.38
N VAL A 143 -2.80 14.53 6.12
CA VAL A 143 -1.77 13.90 5.27
C VAL A 143 -1.32 12.56 5.84
N TYR A 144 -1.15 12.49 7.16
CA TYR A 144 -0.84 11.23 7.84
C TYR A 144 -1.89 10.16 7.64
N GLU A 145 -3.16 10.56 7.73
CA GLU A 145 -4.26 9.63 7.59
C GLU A 145 -4.41 9.12 6.15
N VAL A 146 -4.20 9.97 5.15
CA VAL A 146 -4.17 9.57 3.73
C VAL A 146 -2.99 8.63 3.44
N GLY A 147 -1.84 8.86 4.05
CA GLY A 147 -0.65 8.02 3.88
C GLY A 147 -0.69 6.71 4.65
N ARG A 148 -1.66 6.50 5.55
CA ARG A 148 -1.69 5.34 6.44
C ARG A 148 -2.26 4.10 5.73
N PRO A 149 -1.58 2.95 5.81
CA PRO A 149 -2.14 1.68 5.31
C PRO A 149 -3.48 1.37 5.98
N LYS A 150 -4.43 0.84 5.20
CA LYS A 150 -5.72 0.40 5.71
C LYS A 150 -5.49 -0.69 6.77
N ARG A 151 -6.15 -0.57 7.93
CA ARG A 151 -6.11 -1.59 8.97
C ARG A 151 -6.76 -2.86 8.44
N MET A 152 -6.00 -3.95 8.44
CA MET A 152 -6.54 -5.29 8.22
C MET A 152 -7.11 -5.80 9.54
N ASN A 153 -8.23 -6.50 9.48
CA ASN A 153 -8.73 -7.21 10.64
C ASN A 153 -7.76 -8.34 11.03
N ARG A 154 -7.73 -8.76 12.30
CA ARG A 154 -6.89 -9.86 12.76
C ARG A 154 -7.15 -11.15 11.99
N GLU A 155 -8.41 -11.44 11.70
CA GLU A 155 -8.80 -12.62 10.90
C GLU A 155 -8.24 -12.55 9.49
N GLU A 156 -8.33 -11.38 8.84
CA GLU A 156 -7.76 -11.15 7.50
C GLU A 156 -6.23 -11.26 7.51
N ALA A 157 -5.56 -10.73 8.53
CA ALA A 157 -4.11 -10.81 8.68
C ALA A 157 -3.65 -12.25 8.94
N ALA A 158 -4.37 -13.00 9.78
CA ALA A 158 -4.10 -14.42 10.02
C ALA A 158 -4.34 -15.26 8.74
N GLU A 159 -5.39 -14.96 7.99
CA GLU A 159 -5.66 -15.63 6.72
C GLU A 159 -4.55 -15.36 5.69
N LEU A 160 -4.10 -14.12 5.56
CA LEU A 160 -2.98 -13.78 4.67
C LEU A 160 -1.66 -14.44 5.09
N ASP A 161 -1.39 -14.55 6.40
CA ASP A 161 -0.21 -15.26 6.91
C ASP A 161 -0.30 -16.76 6.65
N ASP A 162 -1.46 -17.39 6.85
CA ASP A 162 -1.70 -18.79 6.51
C ASP A 162 -1.50 -19.03 5.01
N GLN A 163 -2.10 -18.19 4.15
CA GLN A 163 -1.92 -18.24 2.70
C GLN A 163 -0.46 -18.10 2.29
N TRP A 164 0.28 -17.20 2.95
CA TRP A 164 1.70 -16.99 2.71
C TRP A 164 2.54 -18.20 3.12
N ARG A 165 2.28 -18.80 4.29
CA ARG A 165 2.97 -20.00 4.77
C ARG A 165 2.77 -21.18 3.82
N ASP A 166 1.53 -21.41 3.40
CA ASP A 166 1.20 -22.47 2.43
C ASP A 166 1.88 -22.22 1.09
N PHE A 167 1.87 -20.97 0.61
CA PHE A 167 2.54 -20.59 -0.63
C PHE A 167 4.06 -20.77 -0.55
N VAL A 168 4.72 -20.35 0.52
CA VAL A 168 6.18 -20.49 0.68
C VAL A 168 6.58 -21.96 0.78
N GLY A 169 5.83 -22.77 1.54
CA GLY A 169 6.06 -24.20 1.64
C GLY A 169 5.98 -24.90 0.28
N TRP A 170 4.98 -24.53 -0.52
CA TRP A 170 4.85 -24.97 -1.90
C TRP A 170 5.98 -24.47 -2.80
N ALA A 171 6.24 -23.17 -2.78
CA ALA A 171 7.17 -22.48 -3.66
C ALA A 171 8.60 -23.01 -3.51
N ASN A 172 9.07 -23.22 -2.28
CA ASN A 172 10.40 -23.76 -2.01
C ASN A 172 10.56 -25.20 -2.56
N GLY A 173 9.48 -25.97 -2.57
CA GLY A 173 9.47 -27.33 -3.13
C GLY A 173 9.36 -27.35 -4.66
N ARG A 174 8.50 -26.49 -5.23
CA ARG A 174 8.00 -26.61 -6.61
C ARG A 174 8.51 -25.56 -7.58
N LEU A 175 8.94 -24.40 -7.12
CA LEU A 175 9.44 -23.32 -7.98
C LEU A 175 10.96 -23.34 -8.08
N VAL A 176 11.44 -22.83 -9.21
CA VAL A 176 12.85 -22.53 -9.47
C VAL A 176 12.94 -21.05 -9.84
N ARG A 177 13.92 -20.34 -9.29
CA ARG A 177 14.20 -18.92 -9.57
C ARG A 177 14.92 -18.72 -10.91
N SER A 178 14.44 -19.38 -11.96
CA SER A 178 14.96 -19.29 -13.32
C SER A 178 13.86 -19.60 -14.33
N GLY A 179 14.05 -19.23 -15.60
CA GLY A 179 13.12 -19.58 -16.68
C GLY A 179 11.93 -18.63 -16.81
N ARG A 180 10.86 -19.10 -17.45
CA ARG A 180 9.63 -18.34 -17.69
C ARG A 180 8.42 -19.24 -17.50
N CYS A 181 7.39 -18.75 -16.82
CA CYS A 181 6.17 -19.51 -16.54
C CYS A 181 4.95 -18.63 -16.69
N HIS A 182 3.84 -19.17 -17.19
CA HIS A 182 2.60 -18.42 -17.23
C HIS A 182 1.95 -18.38 -15.84
N GLU A 183 1.29 -17.26 -15.49
CA GLU A 183 0.62 -17.09 -14.20
C GLU A 183 -0.43 -18.18 -13.93
N SER A 184 -1.21 -18.55 -14.94
CA SER A 184 -2.22 -19.61 -14.80
C SER A 184 -1.63 -20.99 -14.52
N GLU A 185 -0.41 -21.28 -14.99
CA GLU A 185 0.28 -22.55 -14.72
C GLU A 185 0.67 -22.63 -13.25
N LEU A 186 1.20 -21.54 -12.69
CA LEU A 186 1.52 -21.43 -11.27
C LEU A 186 0.27 -21.58 -10.40
N GLN A 187 -0.79 -20.86 -10.73
CA GLN A 187 -2.06 -20.95 -10.01
C GLN A 187 -2.64 -22.37 -10.06
N THR A 188 -2.64 -23.00 -11.24
CA THR A 188 -3.17 -24.36 -11.41
C THR A 188 -2.35 -25.35 -10.59
N ALA A 189 -1.02 -25.26 -10.62
CA ALA A 189 -0.13 -26.12 -9.86
C ALA A 189 -0.28 -25.94 -8.34
N PHE A 190 -0.48 -24.70 -7.87
CA PHE A 190 -0.73 -24.40 -6.46
C PHE A 190 -2.10 -24.95 -6.01
N ARG A 191 -3.17 -24.63 -6.75
CA ARG A 191 -4.54 -25.09 -6.46
C ARG A 191 -4.71 -26.62 -6.55
N LYS A 192 -3.89 -27.31 -7.35
CA LYS A 192 -3.85 -28.78 -7.42
C LYS A 192 -3.30 -29.41 -6.13
N GLN A 193 -2.40 -28.71 -5.42
CA GLN A 193 -1.80 -29.19 -4.18
C GLN A 193 -2.60 -28.79 -2.92
N PHE A 194 -3.29 -27.65 -2.97
CA PHE A 194 -4.11 -27.14 -1.86
C PHE A 194 -5.57 -26.99 -2.29
N PRO A 195 -6.42 -28.01 -2.06
CA PRO A 195 -7.83 -27.99 -2.47
C PRO A 195 -8.66 -26.84 -1.86
N ARG A 196 -8.23 -26.30 -0.71
CA ARG A 196 -8.87 -25.15 -0.03
C ARG A 196 -8.89 -23.89 -0.92
N TYR A 197 -7.91 -23.71 -1.80
CA TYR A 197 -7.78 -22.51 -2.65
C TYR A 197 -8.32 -22.72 -4.08
N ARG A 198 -9.14 -23.76 -4.30
CA ARG A 198 -9.61 -24.12 -5.64
C ARG A 198 -10.57 -23.08 -6.24
N SER A 199 -11.36 -22.40 -5.41
CA SER A 199 -12.21 -21.29 -5.85
C SER A 199 -11.39 -20.01 -6.01
N GLN A 200 -11.79 -19.18 -6.97
CA GLN A 200 -11.16 -17.87 -7.19
C GLN A 200 -11.41 -16.90 -6.03
N ASP A 201 -12.51 -17.10 -5.30
CA ASP A 201 -12.87 -16.31 -4.12
C ASP A 201 -11.98 -16.61 -2.91
N ALA A 202 -11.46 -17.84 -2.79
CA ALA A 202 -10.58 -18.23 -1.69
C ALA A 202 -9.15 -17.70 -1.86
N LEU A 203 -8.71 -17.43 -3.10
CA LEU A 203 -7.43 -16.80 -3.39
C LEU A 203 -7.52 -16.02 -4.68
N THR A 204 -7.68 -14.70 -4.54
CA THR A 204 -7.80 -13.79 -5.68
C THR A 204 -6.48 -13.70 -6.46
N ASP A 205 -6.58 -13.37 -7.75
CA ASP A 205 -5.41 -13.21 -8.60
C ASP A 205 -4.51 -12.05 -8.15
N ALA A 206 -5.08 -11.00 -7.53
CA ALA A 206 -4.30 -9.92 -6.94
C ALA A 206 -3.46 -10.40 -5.74
N THR A 207 -4.07 -11.18 -4.85
CA THR A 207 -3.37 -11.76 -3.70
C THR A 207 -2.29 -12.73 -4.15
N PHE A 208 -2.59 -13.63 -5.09
CA PHE A 208 -1.59 -14.58 -5.62
C PHE A 208 -0.39 -13.87 -6.24
N ARG A 209 -0.61 -12.79 -6.99
CA ARG A 209 0.46 -11.94 -7.54
C ARG A 209 1.34 -11.33 -6.45
N SER A 210 0.72 -10.86 -5.36
CA SER A 210 1.44 -10.36 -4.18
C SER A 210 2.33 -11.44 -3.56
N LEU A 211 1.80 -12.66 -3.37
CA LEU A 211 2.56 -13.79 -2.83
C LEU A 211 3.78 -14.12 -3.71
N VAL A 212 3.61 -14.20 -5.04
CA VAL A 212 4.75 -14.47 -5.96
C VAL A 212 5.82 -13.38 -5.85
N ARG A 213 5.42 -12.10 -5.86
CA ARG A 213 6.35 -10.96 -5.75
C ARG A 213 7.08 -10.93 -4.42
N ASN A 214 6.40 -11.26 -3.32
CA ASN A 214 7.01 -11.31 -2.00
C ASN A 214 8.04 -12.44 -1.88
N TRP A 215 7.81 -13.58 -2.55
CA TRP A 215 8.74 -14.72 -2.53
C TRP A 215 9.96 -14.53 -3.43
N ALA A 216 9.80 -13.85 -4.56
CA ALA A 216 10.88 -13.52 -5.47
C ALA A 216 10.72 -12.06 -5.96
N PRO A 217 11.44 -11.11 -5.33
CA PRO A 217 11.27 -9.68 -5.62
C PRO A 217 11.78 -9.29 -7.02
N ASP A 218 12.71 -10.05 -7.59
CA ASP A 218 13.31 -9.79 -8.90
C ASP A 218 12.45 -10.27 -10.09
N VAL A 219 11.21 -10.71 -9.81
CA VAL A 219 10.34 -11.33 -10.81
C VAL A 219 9.52 -10.29 -11.56
N ASP A 220 9.79 -10.18 -12.85
CA ASP A 220 9.05 -9.32 -13.76
C ASP A 220 7.88 -10.07 -14.41
N ARG A 221 6.70 -9.44 -14.37
CA ARG A 221 5.51 -9.89 -15.10
C ARG A 221 5.41 -9.16 -16.42
N THR A 222 5.30 -9.90 -17.52
CA THR A 222 5.01 -9.31 -18.83
C THR A 222 3.52 -8.97 -18.96
N PRO A 223 3.15 -8.04 -19.86
CA PRO A 223 1.74 -7.73 -20.15
C PRO A 223 0.91 -8.98 -20.53
N ASN A 224 1.54 -9.98 -21.13
CA ASN A 224 0.92 -11.23 -21.56
C ASN A 224 0.76 -12.26 -20.42
N GLY A 225 1.02 -11.89 -19.16
CA GLY A 225 0.78 -12.78 -18.01
C GLY A 225 1.90 -13.80 -17.72
N PHE A 226 3.08 -13.65 -18.32
CA PHE A 226 4.23 -14.50 -18.02
C PHE A 226 5.13 -13.87 -16.96
N TYR A 227 5.61 -14.70 -16.04
CA TYR A 227 6.69 -14.35 -15.12
C TYR A 227 8.05 -14.68 -15.73
N ARG A 228 9.00 -13.76 -15.62
CA ARG A 228 10.42 -13.99 -15.93
C ARG A 228 11.17 -14.27 -14.62
N GLY A 229 12.08 -15.23 -14.64
CA GLY A 229 12.86 -15.61 -13.46
C GLY A 229 12.13 -16.60 -12.54
N VAL A 230 10.98 -17.15 -12.95
CA VAL A 230 10.28 -18.21 -12.24
C VAL A 230 9.84 -19.29 -13.22
N SER A 231 10.09 -20.54 -12.86
CA SER A 231 9.56 -21.72 -13.53
C SER A 231 9.16 -22.79 -12.52
N LEU A 232 8.28 -23.69 -12.94
CA LEU A 232 7.94 -24.88 -12.19
C LEU A 232 9.05 -25.92 -12.37
N LYS A 233 9.34 -26.71 -11.34
CA LYS A 233 10.20 -27.89 -11.51
C LYS A 233 9.50 -28.88 -12.44
N PRO A 234 10.18 -29.38 -13.48
CA PRO A 234 9.59 -30.38 -14.38
C PRO A 234 9.24 -31.64 -13.57
N ARG A 235 8.00 -32.09 -13.70
CA ARG A 235 7.51 -33.35 -13.13
C ARG A 235 6.84 -34.16 -14.23
N VAL A 236 7.17 -35.44 -14.30
CA VAL A 236 6.40 -36.37 -15.13
C VAL A 236 5.10 -36.69 -14.38
N ASN A 237 3.97 -36.38 -14.99
CA ASN A 237 2.68 -36.88 -14.52
C ASN A 237 2.68 -38.40 -14.63
N GLU A 238 2.59 -39.09 -13.49
CA GLU A 238 2.59 -40.55 -13.42
C GLU A 238 1.39 -41.18 -14.16
N PHE A 239 0.28 -40.44 -14.31
CA PHE A 239 -0.93 -40.93 -14.98
C PHE A 239 -0.95 -40.66 -16.50
N THR A 240 -0.33 -39.57 -16.97
CA THR A 240 -0.36 -39.19 -18.40
C THR A 240 0.99 -39.35 -19.10
N GLY A 241 2.07 -39.63 -18.38
CA GLY A 241 3.43 -39.70 -18.90
C GLY A 241 4.00 -38.37 -19.41
N GLN A 242 3.25 -37.26 -19.27
CA GLN A 242 3.66 -35.95 -19.78
C GLN A 242 4.49 -35.18 -18.74
N VAL A 243 5.52 -34.46 -19.18
CA VAL A 243 6.30 -33.56 -18.33
C VAL A 243 5.51 -32.26 -18.11
N GLU A 244 4.84 -32.13 -16.96
CA GLU A 244 4.25 -30.89 -16.50
C GLU A 244 5.33 -29.97 -15.89
N GLY A 245 5.26 -28.67 -16.16
CA GLY A 245 6.13 -27.66 -15.53
C GLY A 245 7.47 -27.41 -16.22
N GLY A 246 7.78 -28.11 -17.31
CA GLY A 246 9.01 -27.92 -18.09
C GLY A 246 8.91 -26.85 -19.18
N SER A 247 8.21 -25.74 -18.99
CA SER A 247 8.20 -24.64 -19.97
C SER A 247 9.47 -23.80 -19.79
N GLY A 248 10.58 -24.25 -20.36
CA GLY A 248 11.76 -23.41 -20.59
C GLY A 248 13.06 -23.83 -19.90
N ALA A 249 13.48 -25.07 -20.08
CA ALA A 249 14.91 -25.41 -20.06
C ALA A 249 15.19 -26.59 -21.00
N ALA A 250 16.16 -26.37 -21.90
CA ALA A 250 16.74 -27.29 -22.87
C ALA A 250 15.89 -27.63 -24.11
N THR A 251 16.04 -26.84 -25.18
CA THR A 251 16.33 -27.44 -26.48
C THR A 251 17.67 -28.18 -26.36
N PRO A 252 17.74 -29.50 -26.47
CA PRO A 252 19.02 -30.15 -26.70
C PRO A 252 19.35 -29.96 -28.19
N VAL A 253 20.20 -28.98 -28.47
CA VAL A 253 21.05 -29.03 -29.66
C VAL A 253 22.02 -30.19 -29.40
N GLY A 254 21.80 -31.33 -30.04
CA GLY A 254 22.57 -32.54 -29.82
C GLY A 254 22.50 -33.49 -31.01
N SER A 255 23.49 -33.35 -31.89
CA SER A 255 24.05 -34.35 -32.81
C SER A 255 23.08 -35.10 -33.74
N ARG A 256 22.87 -34.54 -34.94
CA ARG A 256 22.66 -35.36 -36.14
C ARG A 256 24.04 -35.66 -36.73
N ASP A 257 24.59 -36.80 -36.35
CA ASP A 257 25.68 -37.44 -37.10
C ASP A 257 25.10 -38.51 -38.05
N PRO A 258 25.86 -38.91 -39.08
CA PRO A 258 25.35 -39.02 -40.44
C PRO A 258 25.13 -40.48 -40.87
N SER A 259 24.78 -40.63 -42.15
CA SER A 259 24.90 -41.82 -43.02
C SER A 259 23.55 -42.40 -43.52
N PRO A 260 23.55 -43.16 -44.62
CA PRO A 260 24.12 -42.86 -45.96
C PRO A 260 23.15 -43.26 -47.11
N THR A 261 23.58 -43.01 -48.35
CA THR A 261 23.00 -43.51 -49.64
C THR A 261 21.70 -42.84 -50.08
N SER A 262 21.41 -42.55 -51.35
CA SER A 262 21.90 -43.02 -52.65
C SER A 262 21.45 -42.03 -53.75
N SER A 263 22.32 -41.79 -54.74
CA SER A 263 22.05 -41.54 -56.17
C SER A 263 20.71 -40.95 -56.62
N VAL A 264 20.75 -39.88 -57.43
CA VAL A 264 20.52 -39.92 -58.91
C VAL A 264 20.59 -38.49 -59.47
N ASP A 265 21.14 -38.42 -60.68
CA ASP A 265 21.62 -37.31 -61.48
C ASP A 265 20.61 -36.20 -61.86
N GLY A 266 21.16 -35.03 -62.23
CA GLY A 266 20.41 -33.93 -62.86
C GLY A 266 21.25 -32.66 -63.01
N GLU A 267 21.99 -32.59 -64.12
CA GLU A 267 22.93 -31.54 -64.57
C GLU A 267 22.23 -30.22 -65.04
N PRO A 268 22.93 -29.17 -65.58
CA PRO A 268 23.29 -27.94 -64.88
C PRO A 268 22.82 -26.64 -65.62
N ALA A 269 23.49 -25.51 -65.31
CA ALA A 269 23.50 -24.18 -65.97
C ALA A 269 22.64 -23.10 -65.27
N ALA A 270 23.02 -21.82 -65.15
CA ALA A 270 24.11 -21.00 -65.67
C ALA A 270 24.35 -19.81 -64.71
N ALA A 271 25.60 -19.41 -64.48
CA ALA A 271 26.22 -18.13 -64.85
C ALA A 271 25.38 -16.83 -64.66
N GLY A 272 25.92 -15.88 -63.88
CA GLY A 272 25.41 -14.51 -63.78
C GLY A 272 26.21 -13.63 -62.83
N SER A 273 27.28 -13.05 -63.34
CA SER A 273 28.15 -12.03 -62.73
C SER A 273 27.49 -10.64 -62.60
N ALA A 274 28.16 -9.77 -61.82
CA ALA A 274 28.13 -8.29 -61.76
C ALA A 274 27.43 -7.73 -60.49
N ALA A 275 28.13 -7.07 -59.55
CA ALA A 275 28.95 -5.86 -59.58
C ALA A 275 28.14 -4.54 -59.60
N ALA A 276 28.37 -3.71 -58.57
CA ALA A 276 28.13 -2.25 -58.38
C ALA A 276 27.53 -2.02 -56.97
N ALA A 277 28.18 -1.44 -55.96
CA ALA A 277 28.96 -0.20 -55.84
C ALA A 277 28.13 1.07 -56.14
N ASP A 278 27.49 1.62 -55.10
CA ASP A 278 27.34 3.05 -54.74
C ASP A 278 26.37 3.10 -53.55
N GLY A 279 26.47 3.94 -52.52
CA GLY A 279 27.22 5.16 -52.30
C GLY A 279 26.34 6.05 -51.40
N SER A 280 26.95 6.66 -50.37
CA SER A 280 26.45 7.85 -49.64
C SER A 280 25.18 7.67 -48.79
N GLY A 281 25.03 8.13 -47.55
CA GLY A 281 25.77 9.02 -46.66
C GLY A 281 24.77 9.40 -45.53
N PRO A 282 25.19 9.63 -44.28
CA PRO A 282 24.27 9.90 -43.17
C PRO A 282 23.90 11.39 -43.12
N GLN A 283 22.65 11.70 -42.78
CA GLN A 283 22.27 13.01 -42.27
C GLN A 283 21.66 12.86 -40.87
N SER A 284 22.28 13.63 -39.99
CA SER A 284 21.88 14.07 -38.65
C SER A 284 20.47 14.64 -38.57
#